data_AF-A0A382V9A3-F1
#
_entry.id   AF-A0A382V9A3-F1
#
_cell.length_a   1.000
_cell.length_b   1.000
_cell.length_c   1.000
_cell.angle_alpha   90.00
_cell.angle_beta   90.00
_cell.angle_gamma   90.00
#
_symmetry.space_group_name_H-M   'P 1'
#
loop_
_entity.id
_entity.type
_entity.pdbx_description
1 polymer ?
#
loop_
_entity_poly.entity_id
_entity_poly.type
_entity_poly.pdbx_seq_one_letter_code
_entity_poly.pdbx_strand_id
1 'polypeptide(L)'
;DPVSGENIADTVWHYELENIPYDSSIVSDTLPHAFTTITTSKQELHWWGEDLDGEVLGYKYRWNTDTSWTETTDETAVFFIPITKEFDVFQFEISAMDNNGVMDPSPSQLVLPIRNSFPEISFKLKSNPDSKDLPDPNNIHITFPTRTFIWDVTDLDGTETVISIFYALDDTCESCWIELNAAAYSSITLTELSLGEHIFYLKAKDIAGAFSATIQFPDETNEDSPNTWIVKEPVGSTLIVDDFPQDTPNNALNWYMGLIDSLENSEFSFWEIGEKLPFSETDVTST
;
A
#
# COMPACT_ATOMS: atom_id res chain seq x y z
N ASP A 1 46.84 17.46 12.73
CA ASP A 1 47.96 17.97 11.91
C ASP A 1 49.28 17.85 12.69
N PRO A 2 50.36 17.25 12.14
CA PRO A 2 51.62 17.07 12.85
C PRO A 2 52.47 18.35 13.03
N VAL A 3 52.08 19.50 12.46
CA VAL A 3 52.78 20.78 12.63
C VAL A 3 52.08 21.70 13.62
N SER A 4 50.75 21.67 13.70
CA SER A 4 49.96 22.52 14.61
C SER A 4 49.55 21.85 15.93
N GLY A 5 49.62 20.51 16.01
CA GLY A 5 49.14 19.77 17.19
C GLY A 5 47.62 19.75 17.35
N GLU A 6 46.85 20.27 16.38
CA GLU A 6 45.40 20.14 16.40
C GLU A 6 44.99 18.69 16.07
N ASN A 7 44.16 18.14 16.97
CA ASN A 7 43.38 16.93 16.71
C ASN A 7 42.36 17.25 15.62
N ILE A 8 42.57 16.72 14.43
CA ILE A 8 41.53 16.66 13.41
C ILE A 8 40.68 15.46 13.80
N ALA A 9 39.58 15.71 14.50
CA ALA A 9 38.54 14.71 14.66
C ALA A 9 37.81 14.61 13.32
N ASP A 10 37.94 13.47 12.67
CA ASP A 10 37.04 13.07 11.59
C ASP A 10 35.65 12.90 12.21
N THR A 11 34.71 13.78 11.88
CA THR A 11 33.38 13.83 12.53
C THR A 11 32.52 12.69 12.01
N VAL A 12 32.79 11.47 12.48
CA VAL A 12 31.88 10.34 12.33
C VAL A 12 30.83 10.45 13.43
N TRP A 13 29.67 11.00 13.08
CA TRP A 13 28.52 11.12 13.99
C TRP A 13 28.03 9.72 14.40
N HIS A 14 28.16 9.41 15.70
CA HIS A 14 27.54 8.24 16.33
C HIS A 14 26.31 8.70 17.10
N TYR A 15 25.13 8.28 16.66
CA TYR A 15 23.88 8.50 17.39
C TYR A 15 23.52 7.22 18.14
N GLU A 16 23.93 7.12 19.41
CA GLU A 16 23.49 6.06 20.32
C GLU A 16 22.41 6.59 21.27
N LEU A 17 21.26 5.91 21.29
CA LEU A 17 20.12 6.19 22.18
C LEU A 17 20.16 5.31 23.46
N GLU A 18 21.35 4.92 23.91
CA GLU A 18 21.52 4.37 25.26
C GLU A 18 22.06 5.45 26.20
N ASN A 19 21.74 5.34 27.49
CA ASN A 19 22.04 6.33 28.52
C ASN A 19 23.57 6.50 28.68
N ILE A 20 24.18 7.37 27.87
CA ILE A 20 25.62 7.63 27.90
C ILE A 20 25.91 8.42 29.20
N PRO A 21 26.82 7.95 30.07
CA PRO A 21 27.29 8.77 31.18
C PRO A 21 27.92 10.04 30.62
N TYR A 22 27.53 11.19 31.18
CA TYR A 22 27.94 12.52 30.72
C TYR A 22 29.46 12.64 30.55
N ASP A 23 29.92 12.64 29.29
CA ASP A 23 31.30 12.87 28.91
C ASP A 23 31.44 14.31 28.38
N SER A 24 32.22 15.11 29.08
CA SER A 24 32.50 16.52 28.73
C SER A 24 33.31 16.72 27.44
N SER A 25 33.74 15.65 26.77
CA SER A 25 34.40 15.71 25.46
C SER A 25 33.43 15.62 24.26
N ILE A 26 32.15 15.36 24.50
CA ILE A 26 31.12 15.30 23.46
C ILE A 26 30.42 16.66 23.35
N VAL A 27 30.55 17.31 22.19
CA VAL A 27 29.72 18.48 21.85
C VAL A 27 28.33 17.97 21.48
N SER A 28 27.42 17.99 22.45
CA SER A 28 25.98 17.82 22.20
C SER A 28 25.45 19.12 21.60
N ASP A 29 25.32 19.15 20.27
CA ASP A 29 24.63 20.24 19.58
C ASP A 29 23.13 20.11 19.85
N THR A 30 22.66 20.81 20.87
CA THR A 30 21.23 20.95 21.14
C THR A 30 20.67 21.97 20.16
N LEU A 31 20.49 21.59 18.90
CA LEU A 31 19.67 22.33 17.95
C LEU A 31 18.26 22.43 18.57
N PRO A 32 17.80 23.60 19.04
CA PRO A 32 16.55 23.73 19.80
C PRO A 32 15.30 23.36 19.00
N HIS A 33 15.46 23.12 17.70
CA HIS A 33 14.42 22.81 16.73
C HIS A 33 14.67 21.52 15.92
N ALA A 34 15.77 20.79 16.14
CA ALA A 34 16.11 19.61 15.32
C ALA A 34 15.10 18.45 15.39
N PHE A 35 14.16 18.50 16.34
CA PHE A 35 13.13 17.48 16.50
C PHE A 35 11.70 18.03 16.59
N THR A 36 11.44 19.30 16.21
CA THR A 36 10.11 19.88 16.45
C THR A 36 9.04 19.41 15.47
N THR A 37 9.39 18.70 14.40
CA THR A 37 8.41 18.11 13.47
C THR A 37 8.95 16.78 12.95
N ILE A 38 8.39 15.67 13.43
CA ILE A 38 8.58 14.36 12.83
C ILE A 38 7.82 14.35 11.51
N THR A 39 8.47 13.94 10.43
CA THR A 39 7.91 13.92 9.07
C THR A 39 7.81 12.49 8.53
N THR A 40 7.08 12.31 7.42
CA THR A 40 6.97 11.04 6.68
C THR A 40 8.19 10.83 5.78
N SER A 41 8.36 9.65 5.19
CA SER A 41 9.50 9.36 4.32
C SER A 41 9.40 10.01 2.93
N LYS A 42 8.21 10.53 2.59
CA LYS A 42 7.99 11.41 1.45
C LYS A 42 8.29 12.87 1.79
N GLN A 43 9.32 13.44 1.18
CA GLN A 43 9.77 14.81 1.41
C GLN A 43 9.67 15.66 0.15
N GLU A 44 8.93 16.76 0.20
CA GLU A 44 8.97 17.81 -0.83
C GLU A 44 9.86 18.94 -0.34
N LEU A 45 11.00 19.12 -1.00
CA LEU A 45 12.00 20.13 -0.63
C LEU A 45 12.07 21.22 -1.70
N HIS A 46 12.39 22.43 -1.25
CA HIS A 46 12.62 23.60 -2.09
C HIS A 46 13.95 24.24 -1.70
N TRP A 47 14.67 24.78 -2.68
CA TRP A 47 15.95 25.44 -2.48
C TRP A 47 16.16 26.53 -3.52
N TRP A 48 17.09 27.43 -3.24
CA TRP A 48 17.50 28.52 -4.12
C TRP A 48 18.92 28.94 -3.76
N GLY A 49 19.60 29.65 -4.66
CA GLY A 49 20.95 30.16 -4.44
C GLY A 49 21.13 31.58 -4.96
N GLU A 50 22.11 32.29 -4.41
CA GLU A 50 22.56 33.58 -4.93
C GLU A 50 24.04 33.52 -5.29
N ASP A 51 24.39 34.25 -6.33
CA ASP A 51 25.78 34.49 -6.72
C ASP A 51 26.02 36.01 -6.76
N LEU A 52 27.11 36.45 -6.14
CA LEU A 52 27.40 37.88 -5.97
C LEU A 52 27.96 38.54 -7.24
N ASP A 53 28.63 37.76 -8.09
CA ASP A 53 29.28 38.24 -9.31
C ASP A 53 28.78 37.56 -10.58
N GLY A 54 27.70 36.77 -10.49
CA GLY A 54 27.15 36.02 -11.61
C GLY A 54 25.74 35.49 -11.38
N GLU A 55 25.51 34.30 -11.93
CA GLU A 55 24.23 33.59 -11.90
C GLU A 55 24.47 32.13 -11.51
N VAL A 56 23.53 31.55 -10.77
CA VAL A 56 23.53 30.12 -10.44
C VAL A 56 23.08 29.32 -11.66
N LEU A 57 23.92 28.40 -12.14
CA LEU A 57 23.62 27.51 -13.26
C LEU A 57 22.98 26.18 -12.85
N GLY A 58 23.08 25.81 -11.58
CA GLY A 58 22.47 24.59 -11.05
C GLY A 58 22.93 24.28 -9.64
N TYR A 59 22.60 23.08 -9.20
CA TYR A 59 22.81 22.60 -7.85
C TYR A 59 23.35 21.18 -7.85
N LYS A 60 24.03 20.83 -6.76
CA LYS A 60 24.34 19.45 -6.41
C LYS A 60 23.73 19.15 -5.06
N TYR A 61 23.01 18.04 -4.94
CA TYR A 61 22.50 17.58 -3.67
C TYR A 61 22.90 16.13 -3.37
N ARG A 62 22.82 15.75 -2.10
CA ARG A 62 22.92 14.35 -1.65
C ARG A 62 22.24 14.16 -0.30
N TRP A 63 21.84 12.93 -0.03
CA TRP A 63 21.50 12.47 1.31
C TRP A 63 22.73 11.90 2.02
N ASN A 64 22.70 11.83 3.35
CA ASN A 64 23.72 11.15 4.14
C ASN A 64 23.86 9.64 3.82
N THR A 65 22.86 9.05 3.17
CA THR A 65 22.88 7.67 2.67
C THR A 65 23.53 7.52 1.29
N ASP A 66 23.72 8.62 0.56
CA ASP A 66 24.21 8.56 -0.81
C ASP A 66 25.74 8.54 -0.85
N THR A 67 26.29 7.79 -1.82
CA THR A 67 27.74 7.73 -2.05
C THR A 67 28.27 8.84 -2.96
N SER A 68 27.37 9.56 -3.66
CA SER A 68 27.72 10.54 -4.69
C SER A 68 26.72 11.69 -4.71
N TRP A 69 27.18 12.87 -5.12
CA TRP A 69 26.33 14.02 -5.39
C TRP A 69 25.52 13.82 -6.68
N THR A 70 24.26 14.24 -6.65
CA THR A 70 23.35 14.29 -7.80
C THR A 70 23.24 15.73 -8.29
N GLU A 71 23.39 15.94 -9.59
CA GLU A 71 23.28 17.28 -10.20
C GLU A 71 21.82 17.55 -10.60
N THR A 72 21.37 18.80 -10.44
CA THR A 72 20.05 19.25 -10.88
C THR A 72 20.08 20.74 -11.23
N THR A 73 19.21 21.18 -12.13
CA THR A 73 18.93 22.59 -12.38
C THR A 73 17.61 23.04 -11.76
N ASP A 74 16.84 22.11 -11.21
CA ASP A 74 15.57 22.39 -10.57
C ASP A 74 15.78 22.98 -9.17
N GLU A 75 14.79 23.75 -8.70
CA GLU A 75 14.76 24.40 -7.38
C GLU A 75 13.84 23.68 -6.39
N THR A 76 13.34 22.52 -6.78
CA THR A 76 12.48 21.67 -5.97
C THR A 76 12.56 20.23 -6.41
N ALA A 77 12.36 19.30 -5.47
CA ALA A 77 12.15 17.89 -5.78
C ALA A 77 11.33 17.20 -4.68
N VAL A 78 10.69 16.11 -5.07
CA VAL A 78 10.06 15.16 -4.17
C VAL A 78 10.97 13.94 -4.02
N PHE A 79 11.26 13.57 -2.78
CA PHE A 79 12.10 12.45 -2.41
C PHE A 79 11.27 11.39 -1.66
N PHE A 80 11.53 10.13 -1.97
CA PHE A 80 11.00 8.97 -1.24
C PHE A 80 12.18 8.32 -0.55
N ILE A 81 12.34 8.63 0.73
CA ILE A 81 13.50 8.21 1.51
C ILE A 81 13.27 6.77 1.94
N PRO A 82 14.13 5.81 1.56
CA PRO A 82 13.93 4.40 1.88
C PRO A 82 14.26 4.14 3.36
N ILE A 83 13.38 4.57 4.25
CA ILE A 83 13.47 4.27 5.67
C ILE A 83 13.22 2.77 5.87
N THR A 84 14.11 2.11 6.60
CA THR A 84 14.06 0.65 6.85
C THR A 84 13.67 0.33 8.30
N LYS A 85 13.26 1.35 9.05
CA LYS A 85 12.95 1.31 10.47
C LYS A 85 11.71 2.16 10.74
N GLU A 86 11.13 2.01 11.92
CA GLU A 86 10.02 2.88 12.36
C GLU A 86 10.44 4.36 12.42
N PHE A 87 11.69 4.65 12.80
CA PHE A 87 12.22 6.01 12.91
C PHE A 87 13.71 6.06 12.55
N ASP A 88 14.12 7.09 11.82
CA ASP A 88 15.52 7.39 11.53
C ASP A 88 15.73 8.89 11.28
N VAL A 89 16.99 9.33 11.27
CA VAL A 89 17.37 10.73 11.02
C VAL A 89 18.17 10.81 9.74
N PHE A 90 17.66 11.60 8.79
CA PHE A 90 18.30 11.83 7.49
C PHE A 90 18.83 13.25 7.41
N GLN A 91 19.92 13.42 6.67
CA GLN A 91 20.48 14.73 6.39
C GLN A 91 20.55 14.92 4.88
N PHE A 92 19.96 16.02 4.42
CA PHE A 92 20.03 16.51 3.05
C PHE A 92 21.04 17.64 2.95
N GLU A 93 21.93 17.57 1.97
CA GLU A 93 22.91 18.60 1.67
C GLU A 93 22.70 19.11 0.25
N ILE A 94 22.83 20.42 0.05
CA ILE A 94 22.76 21.03 -1.28
C ILE A 94 23.75 22.19 -1.42
N SER A 95 24.39 22.28 -2.60
CA SER A 95 25.37 23.30 -2.95
C SER A 95 25.07 23.86 -4.33
N ALA A 96 25.13 25.18 -4.48
CA ALA A 96 24.92 25.87 -5.76
C ALA A 96 26.21 25.87 -6.61
N MET A 97 26.05 25.89 -7.93
CA MET A 97 27.12 26.03 -8.91
C MET A 97 26.94 27.30 -9.71
N ASP A 98 27.97 28.14 -9.77
CA ASP A 98 27.94 29.41 -10.50
C ASP A 98 28.16 29.23 -12.03
N ASN A 99 28.14 30.36 -12.75
CA ASN A 99 28.38 30.41 -14.19
C ASN A 99 29.85 30.25 -14.62
N ASN A 100 30.77 30.13 -13.66
CA ASN A 100 32.17 29.79 -13.86
C ASN A 100 32.47 28.31 -13.56
N GLY A 101 31.44 27.54 -13.16
CA GLY A 101 31.55 26.12 -12.81
C GLY A 101 32.13 25.87 -11.40
N VAL A 102 32.13 26.89 -10.54
CA VAL A 102 32.58 26.82 -9.15
C VAL A 102 31.41 26.43 -8.26
N MET A 103 31.63 25.42 -7.40
CA MET A 103 30.66 25.00 -6.39
C MET A 103 30.80 25.86 -5.13
N ASP A 104 29.65 26.16 -4.50
CA ASP A 104 29.62 26.75 -3.16
C ASP A 104 30.35 25.82 -2.15
N PRO A 105 31.43 26.28 -1.50
CA PRO A 105 32.19 25.48 -0.55
C PRO A 105 31.46 25.21 0.77
N SER A 106 30.36 25.91 1.04
CA SER A 106 29.53 25.80 2.24
C SER A 106 28.13 25.28 1.90
N PRO A 107 27.95 23.98 1.66
CA PRO A 107 26.63 23.42 1.36
C PRO A 107 25.62 23.74 2.48
N SER A 108 24.40 24.06 2.08
CA SER A 108 23.27 24.14 3.00
C SER A 108 22.88 22.73 3.45
N GLN A 109 22.55 22.58 4.73
CA GLN A 109 22.21 21.30 5.34
C GLN A 109 20.83 21.36 5.99
N LEU A 110 20.04 20.29 5.81
CA LEU A 110 18.75 20.09 6.44
C LEU A 110 18.72 18.72 7.12
N VAL A 111 18.40 18.70 8.42
CA VAL A 111 18.27 17.46 9.20
C VAL A 111 16.78 17.15 9.39
N LEU A 112 16.37 15.94 9.04
CA LEU A 112 15.00 15.48 9.02
C LEU A 112 14.84 14.24 9.91
N PRO A 113 14.17 14.35 11.07
CA PRO A 113 13.68 13.19 11.79
C PRO A 113 12.44 12.62 11.07
N ILE A 114 12.55 11.39 10.59
CA ILE A 114 11.54 10.72 9.79
C ILE A 114 10.98 9.54 10.55
N ARG A 115 9.65 9.41 10.57
CA ARG A 115 8.94 8.24 11.08
C ARG A 115 8.12 7.63 9.96
N ASN A 116 8.24 6.31 9.81
CA ASN A 116 7.46 5.54 8.85
C ASN A 116 5.97 5.54 9.22
N SER A 117 5.08 5.74 8.25
CA SER A 117 3.64 5.51 8.39
C SER A 117 3.29 4.04 8.16
N PHE A 118 2.12 3.62 8.64
CA PHE A 118 1.60 2.30 8.29
C PHE A 118 0.84 2.40 6.96
N PRO A 119 0.96 1.40 6.06
CA PRO A 119 0.17 1.39 4.85
C PRO A 119 -1.32 1.15 5.17
N GLU A 120 -2.19 1.63 4.30
CA GLU A 120 -3.62 1.42 4.33
C GLU A 120 -4.04 0.59 3.11
N ILE A 121 -4.87 -0.43 3.32
CA ILE A 121 -5.40 -1.29 2.25
C ILE A 121 -6.92 -1.39 2.39
N SER A 122 -7.60 -1.39 1.25
CA SER A 122 -9.06 -1.54 1.20
C SER A 122 -9.46 -2.34 -0.03
N PHE A 123 -10.57 -3.07 0.05
CA PHE A 123 -11.17 -3.62 -1.16
C PHE A 123 -11.61 -2.48 -2.07
N LYS A 124 -11.32 -2.63 -3.36
CA LYS A 124 -11.66 -1.62 -4.36
C LYS A 124 -13.17 -1.35 -4.32
N LEU A 125 -13.55 -0.09 -4.38
CA LEU A 125 -14.96 0.30 -4.27
C LEU A 125 -15.84 -0.50 -5.24
N LYS A 126 -16.92 -1.10 -4.72
CA LYS A 126 -17.89 -1.96 -5.44
C LYS A 126 -17.33 -3.25 -6.05
N SER A 127 -16.07 -3.60 -5.81
CA SER A 127 -15.50 -4.89 -6.25
C SER A 127 -16.08 -6.10 -5.51
N ASN A 128 -16.62 -5.88 -4.31
CA ASN A 128 -17.36 -6.86 -3.54
C ASN A 128 -18.87 -6.54 -3.59
N PRO A 129 -19.73 -7.57 -3.50
CA PRO A 129 -21.18 -7.42 -3.37
C PRO A 129 -21.56 -6.58 -2.15
N ASP A 130 -22.62 -5.79 -2.30
CA ASP A 130 -23.26 -5.09 -1.19
C ASP A 130 -24.37 -5.97 -0.61
N SER A 131 -24.50 -6.03 0.71
CA SER A 131 -25.47 -6.88 1.40
C SER A 131 -26.91 -6.61 0.94
N LYS A 132 -27.23 -5.35 0.63
CA LYS A 132 -28.57 -4.95 0.14
C LYS A 132 -28.88 -5.40 -1.28
N ASP A 133 -27.85 -5.69 -2.07
CA ASP A 133 -28.01 -6.15 -3.45
C ASP A 133 -28.09 -7.69 -3.51
N LEU A 134 -27.92 -8.39 -2.38
CA LEU A 134 -27.99 -9.84 -2.29
C LEU A 134 -29.41 -10.36 -1.99
N PRO A 135 -29.71 -11.63 -2.32
CA PRO A 135 -31.00 -12.24 -2.03
C PRO A 135 -31.31 -12.35 -0.53
N ASP A 136 -32.49 -11.87 -0.14
CA ASP A 136 -33.08 -12.07 1.18
C ASP A 136 -33.39 -13.55 1.46
N PRO A 137 -33.37 -14.01 2.73
CA PRO A 137 -33.20 -13.24 3.96
C PRO A 137 -31.80 -13.32 4.60
N ASN A 138 -30.83 -14.00 3.97
CA ASN A 138 -29.59 -14.38 4.65
C ASN A 138 -28.35 -13.55 4.26
N ASN A 139 -28.44 -12.67 3.26
CA ASN A 139 -27.30 -11.88 2.73
C ASN A 139 -26.06 -12.76 2.50
N ILE A 140 -26.28 -13.93 1.88
CA ILE A 140 -25.22 -14.90 1.59
C ILE A 140 -24.72 -14.64 0.18
N HIS A 141 -23.42 -14.40 0.05
CA HIS A 141 -22.79 -14.36 -1.25
C HIS A 141 -22.39 -15.76 -1.69
N ILE A 142 -22.85 -16.19 -2.87
CA ILE A 142 -22.52 -17.50 -3.43
C ILE A 142 -21.61 -17.35 -4.64
N THR A 143 -20.53 -18.13 -4.70
CA THR A 143 -19.70 -18.30 -5.89
C THR A 143 -19.57 -19.76 -6.28
N PHE A 144 -19.16 -20.01 -7.52
CA PHE A 144 -18.52 -21.27 -7.89
C PHE A 144 -17.07 -21.32 -7.35
N PRO A 145 -16.29 -22.37 -7.63
CA PRO A 145 -14.92 -22.55 -7.13
C PRO A 145 -13.89 -21.55 -7.68
N THR A 146 -14.31 -20.33 -8.00
CA THR A 146 -13.49 -19.23 -8.47
C THR A 146 -14.01 -17.91 -7.91
N ARG A 147 -13.10 -17.03 -7.49
CA ARG A 147 -13.44 -15.66 -7.06
C ARG A 147 -12.26 -14.70 -7.24
N THR A 148 -12.55 -13.50 -7.72
CA THR A 148 -11.58 -12.41 -7.81
C THR A 148 -11.77 -11.43 -6.66
N PHE A 149 -10.66 -11.01 -6.05
CA PHE A 149 -10.59 -9.89 -5.11
C PHE A 149 -9.72 -8.80 -5.69
N ILE A 150 -10.13 -7.55 -5.54
CA ILE A 150 -9.45 -6.37 -6.06
C ILE A 150 -9.29 -5.38 -4.90
N TRP A 151 -8.14 -4.73 -4.80
CA TRP A 151 -7.84 -3.81 -3.71
C TRP A 151 -7.16 -2.54 -4.21
N ASP A 152 -7.26 -1.49 -3.39
CA ASP A 152 -6.46 -0.28 -3.49
C ASP A 152 -5.57 -0.19 -2.24
N VAL A 153 -4.35 0.34 -2.42
CA VAL A 153 -3.37 0.49 -1.35
C VAL A 153 -2.75 1.88 -1.39
N THR A 154 -2.57 2.47 -0.21
CA THR A 154 -2.03 3.82 -0.05
C THR A 154 -1.10 3.88 1.15
N ASP A 155 -0.13 4.77 1.11
CA ASP A 155 0.76 5.06 2.24
C ASP A 155 1.07 6.57 2.25
N LEU A 156 1.16 7.18 3.43
CA LEU A 156 1.55 8.59 3.57
C LEU A 156 3.01 8.81 3.17
N ASP A 157 3.81 7.74 3.28
CA ASP A 157 5.18 7.64 2.84
C ASP A 157 5.33 7.49 1.31
N GLY A 158 4.22 7.29 0.61
CA GLY A 158 4.16 7.04 -0.83
C GLY A 158 3.79 5.60 -1.13
N THR A 159 2.85 5.37 -2.06
CA THR A 159 2.39 4.02 -2.40
C THR A 159 3.51 3.09 -2.87
N GLU A 160 4.60 3.64 -3.42
CA GLU A 160 5.79 2.91 -3.82
C GLU A 160 6.59 2.29 -2.65
N THR A 161 6.38 2.75 -1.42
CA THR A 161 7.02 2.15 -0.23
C THR A 161 6.35 0.82 0.14
N VAL A 162 5.12 0.59 -0.34
CA VAL A 162 4.44 -0.68 -0.17
C VAL A 162 5.03 -1.71 -1.13
N ILE A 163 5.71 -2.70 -0.56
CA ILE A 163 6.46 -3.71 -1.34
C ILE A 163 5.73 -5.03 -1.47
N SER A 164 4.85 -5.35 -0.51
CA SER A 164 4.20 -6.67 -0.45
C SER A 164 2.73 -6.58 -0.04
N ILE A 165 1.92 -7.42 -0.65
CA ILE A 165 0.53 -7.70 -0.26
C ILE A 165 0.48 -9.13 0.23
N PHE A 166 -0.21 -9.38 1.34
CA PHE A 166 -0.40 -10.70 1.91
C PHE A 166 -1.88 -11.02 1.90
N TYR A 167 -2.23 -12.21 1.41
CA TYR A 167 -3.57 -12.74 1.55
C TYR A 167 -3.55 -14.11 2.23
N ALA A 168 -4.66 -14.44 2.89
CA ALA A 168 -4.89 -15.77 3.45
C ALA A 168 -6.35 -16.17 3.23
N LEU A 169 -6.61 -17.48 3.17
CA LEU A 169 -7.94 -18.04 3.06
C LEU A 169 -8.24 -18.84 4.32
N ASP A 170 -9.36 -18.53 4.97
CA ASP A 170 -9.96 -19.16 6.16
C ASP A 170 -9.16 -19.09 7.47
N ASP A 171 -7.83 -19.07 7.42
CA ASP A 171 -6.96 -19.02 8.60
C ASP A 171 -5.85 -17.97 8.42
N THR A 172 -5.59 -17.20 9.47
CA THR A 172 -4.56 -16.15 9.51
C THR A 172 -3.29 -16.57 10.25
N CYS A 173 -3.11 -17.88 10.46
CA CYS A 173 -1.89 -18.47 11.00
C CYS A 173 -0.62 -17.96 10.29
N GLU A 174 0.53 -17.94 10.98
CA GLU A 174 1.77 -17.36 10.43
C GLU A 174 2.19 -17.96 9.09
N SER A 175 1.95 -19.26 8.85
CA SER A 175 2.28 -19.95 7.60
C SER A 175 1.15 -19.93 6.55
N CYS A 176 -0.01 -19.35 6.87
CA CYS A 176 -1.19 -19.34 6.00
C CYS A 176 -1.14 -18.19 4.97
N TRP A 177 -0.27 -17.20 5.21
CA TRP A 177 -0.16 -16.02 4.36
C TRP A 177 0.62 -16.31 3.08
N ILE A 178 0.04 -15.92 1.95
CA ILE A 178 0.67 -15.92 0.65
C ILE A 178 1.07 -14.48 0.32
N GLU A 179 2.34 -14.28 0.00
CA GLU A 179 2.91 -12.98 -0.33
C GLU A 179 2.87 -12.73 -1.85
N LEU A 180 2.41 -11.54 -2.22
CA LEU A 180 2.38 -11.00 -3.57
C LEU A 180 3.22 -9.72 -3.63
N ASN A 181 3.86 -9.48 -4.76
CA ASN A 181 4.57 -8.22 -4.99
C ASN A 181 3.56 -7.07 -5.21
N ALA A 182 3.59 -6.04 -4.37
CA ALA A 182 2.59 -4.97 -4.41
C ALA A 182 2.61 -4.16 -5.71
N ALA A 183 3.77 -4.01 -6.35
CA ALA A 183 3.88 -3.31 -7.64
C ALA A 183 3.30 -4.11 -8.82
N ALA A 184 3.18 -5.44 -8.69
CA ALA A 184 2.69 -6.32 -9.75
C ALA A 184 1.20 -6.70 -9.60
N TYR A 185 0.64 -6.58 -8.39
CA TYR A 185 -0.69 -7.09 -8.07
C TYR A 185 -1.56 -6.06 -7.35
N SER A 186 -2.70 -5.74 -7.95
CA SER A 186 -3.83 -5.04 -7.33
C SER A 186 -5.10 -5.91 -7.27
N SER A 187 -4.98 -7.17 -7.68
CA SER A 187 -6.04 -8.17 -7.62
C SER A 187 -5.48 -9.59 -7.56
N ILE A 188 -6.32 -10.53 -7.12
CA ILE A 188 -6.05 -11.96 -7.20
C ILE A 188 -7.33 -12.70 -7.60
N THR A 189 -7.20 -13.66 -8.51
CA THR A 189 -8.27 -14.63 -8.80
C THR A 189 -7.90 -15.96 -8.16
N LEU A 190 -8.68 -16.36 -7.17
CA LEU A 190 -8.60 -17.68 -6.57
C LEU A 190 -9.39 -18.66 -7.43
N THR A 191 -8.79 -19.83 -7.69
CA THR A 191 -9.41 -20.94 -8.42
C THR A 191 -9.31 -22.21 -7.59
N GLU A 192 -10.13 -23.21 -7.91
CA GLU A 192 -10.14 -24.51 -7.21
C GLU A 192 -10.45 -24.36 -5.71
N LEU A 193 -11.27 -23.37 -5.36
CA LEU A 193 -11.74 -23.17 -3.98
C LEU A 193 -12.50 -24.41 -3.50
N SER A 194 -12.25 -24.81 -2.25
CA SER A 194 -13.03 -25.87 -1.62
C SER A 194 -14.50 -25.46 -1.48
N LEU A 195 -15.38 -26.44 -1.34
CA LEU A 195 -16.79 -26.19 -1.10
C LEU A 195 -17.01 -25.80 0.36
N GLY A 196 -17.93 -24.86 0.60
CA GLY A 196 -18.31 -24.44 1.94
C GLY A 196 -18.14 -22.95 2.19
N GLU A 197 -18.14 -22.60 3.47
CA GLU A 197 -17.98 -21.21 3.93
C GLU A 197 -16.51 -20.81 3.88
N HIS A 198 -16.26 -19.57 3.45
CA HIS A 198 -14.92 -19.03 3.29
C HIS A 198 -14.79 -17.61 3.82
N ILE A 199 -13.59 -17.28 4.30
CA ILE A 199 -13.18 -15.91 4.65
C ILE A 199 -11.86 -15.60 3.96
N PHE A 200 -11.81 -14.50 3.23
CA PHE A 200 -10.60 -13.99 2.61
C PHE A 200 -10.01 -12.87 3.46
N TYR A 201 -8.73 -12.96 3.81
CA TYR A 201 -7.99 -11.96 4.57
C TYR A 201 -6.95 -11.27 3.69
N LEU A 202 -6.71 -9.98 3.92
CA LEU A 202 -5.78 -9.18 3.15
C LEU A 202 -5.06 -8.14 4.04
N LYS A 203 -3.76 -7.96 3.84
CA LYS A 203 -2.97 -6.87 4.46
C LYS A 203 -1.80 -6.47 3.56
N ALA A 204 -1.29 -5.26 3.73
CA ALA A 204 -0.11 -4.76 3.03
C ALA A 204 1.09 -4.67 3.98
N LYS A 205 2.29 -4.63 3.41
CA LYS A 205 3.56 -4.39 4.11
C LYS A 205 4.45 -3.43 3.32
N ASP A 206 5.01 -2.47 4.03
CA ASP A 206 5.97 -1.51 3.47
C ASP A 206 7.43 -1.99 3.56
N ILE A 207 8.34 -1.17 3.02
CA ILE A 207 9.78 -1.39 3.01
C ILE A 207 10.45 -1.30 4.39
N ALA A 208 9.84 -0.56 5.34
CA ALA A 208 10.27 -0.51 6.73
C ALA A 208 9.79 -1.73 7.55
N GLY A 209 8.94 -2.56 6.95
CA GLY A 209 8.39 -3.77 7.53
C GLY A 209 7.10 -3.58 8.33
N ALA A 210 6.49 -2.39 8.28
CA ALA A 210 5.22 -2.13 8.94
C ALA A 210 4.07 -2.77 8.15
N PHE A 211 3.06 -3.27 8.86
CA PHE A 211 1.88 -3.89 8.26
C PHE A 211 0.67 -2.96 8.38
N SER A 212 -0.19 -2.99 7.38
CA SER A 212 -1.54 -2.41 7.48
C SER A 212 -2.39 -3.18 8.50
N ALA A 213 -3.54 -2.61 8.86
CA ALA A 213 -4.62 -3.41 9.41
C ALA A 213 -4.97 -4.56 8.46
N THR A 214 -5.39 -5.69 9.01
CA THR A 214 -5.93 -6.81 8.22
C THR A 214 -7.39 -6.52 7.92
N ILE A 215 -7.76 -6.50 6.64
CA ILE A 215 -9.14 -6.45 6.18
C ILE A 215 -9.61 -7.85 5.79
N GLN A 216 -10.91 -8.07 5.75
CA GLN A 216 -11.48 -9.38 5.42
C GLN A 216 -12.75 -9.28 4.57
N PHE A 217 -13.04 -10.34 3.81
CA PHE A 217 -14.32 -10.53 3.16
C PHE A 217 -14.86 -11.93 3.47
N PRO A 218 -16.10 -12.08 3.96
CA PRO A 218 -16.99 -10.99 4.35
C PRO A 218 -16.49 -10.24 5.60
N ASP A 219 -16.85 -8.96 5.74
CA ASP A 219 -16.49 -8.10 6.87
C ASP A 219 -17.63 -8.03 7.89
N GLU A 220 -17.47 -8.72 9.02
CA GLU A 220 -18.45 -8.75 10.11
C GLU A 220 -18.69 -7.39 10.79
N THR A 221 -17.81 -6.41 10.58
CA THR A 221 -17.93 -5.07 11.16
C THR A 221 -18.63 -4.08 10.23
N ASN A 222 -18.91 -4.48 8.98
CA ASN A 222 -19.54 -3.66 7.98
C ASN A 222 -20.95 -4.18 7.64
N GLU A 223 -21.97 -3.39 7.95
CA GLU A 223 -23.38 -3.74 7.69
C GLU A 223 -23.70 -3.88 6.18
N ASP A 224 -22.91 -3.22 5.32
CA ASP A 224 -23.02 -3.32 3.86
C ASP A 224 -22.27 -4.54 3.29
N SER A 225 -21.53 -5.29 4.13
CA SER A 225 -20.90 -6.54 3.71
C SER A 225 -21.88 -7.73 3.82
N PRO A 226 -21.79 -8.74 2.95
CA PRO A 226 -22.49 -9.99 3.15
C PRO A 226 -22.19 -10.60 4.51
N ASN A 227 -23.11 -11.39 5.05
CA ASN A 227 -22.89 -12.08 6.32
C ASN A 227 -21.99 -13.31 6.13
N THR A 228 -22.05 -13.93 4.95
CA THR A 228 -21.36 -15.19 4.67
C THR A 228 -20.99 -15.27 3.20
N TRP A 229 -19.85 -15.89 2.91
CA TRP A 229 -19.46 -16.27 1.56
C TRP A 229 -19.40 -17.80 1.47
N ILE A 230 -20.16 -18.37 0.52
CA ILE A 230 -20.24 -19.80 0.28
C ILE A 230 -19.78 -20.14 -1.13
N VAL A 231 -18.89 -21.12 -1.24
CA VAL A 231 -18.47 -21.73 -2.51
C VAL A 231 -19.28 -23.01 -2.75
N LYS A 232 -19.90 -23.12 -3.93
CA LYS A 232 -20.69 -24.29 -4.37
C LYS A 232 -20.07 -24.96 -5.59
N GLU A 233 -20.34 -26.26 -5.75
CA GLU A 233 -19.93 -27.02 -6.91
C GLU A 233 -20.80 -26.67 -8.13
N PRO A 234 -20.23 -26.49 -9.33
CA PRO A 234 -21.02 -26.45 -10.55
C PRO A 234 -21.60 -27.85 -10.83
N VAL A 235 -22.89 -27.88 -11.16
CA VAL A 235 -23.68 -29.09 -11.37
C VAL A 235 -24.09 -29.12 -12.84
N GLY A 236 -23.65 -30.17 -13.54
CA GLY A 236 -23.83 -30.35 -14.98
C GLY A 236 -23.23 -29.25 -15.85
N SER A 237 -23.70 -29.15 -17.11
CA SER A 237 -23.11 -28.27 -18.13
C SER A 237 -23.89 -27.00 -18.42
N THR A 238 -25.04 -26.83 -17.76
CA THR A 238 -25.96 -25.71 -17.98
C THR A 238 -25.97 -24.82 -16.75
N LEU A 239 -25.73 -23.52 -16.95
CA LEU A 239 -25.84 -22.49 -15.92
C LEU A 239 -27.04 -21.60 -16.23
N ILE A 240 -27.99 -21.55 -15.31
CA ILE A 240 -29.07 -20.58 -15.29
C ILE A 240 -28.57 -19.34 -14.56
N VAL A 241 -28.54 -18.21 -15.24
CA VAL A 241 -28.22 -16.93 -14.61
C VAL A 241 -29.53 -16.20 -14.37
N ASP A 242 -29.83 -15.96 -13.09
CA ASP A 242 -30.98 -15.17 -12.69
C ASP A 242 -30.56 -13.74 -12.40
N ASP A 243 -30.88 -12.87 -13.34
CA ASP A 243 -30.63 -11.43 -13.30
C ASP A 243 -31.91 -10.63 -13.10
N PHE A 244 -33.04 -11.26 -12.72
CA PHE A 244 -34.33 -10.60 -12.63
C PHE A 244 -34.62 -10.09 -11.21
N PRO A 245 -34.46 -8.78 -10.92
CA PRO A 245 -34.47 -8.29 -9.53
C PRO A 245 -35.87 -8.28 -8.88
N GLN A 246 -36.92 -8.45 -9.68
CA GLN A 246 -38.31 -8.41 -9.20
C GLN A 246 -38.91 -9.80 -9.02
N ASP A 247 -38.08 -10.85 -9.03
CA ASP A 247 -38.55 -12.22 -9.03
C ASP A 247 -38.86 -12.77 -7.62
N THR A 248 -38.57 -12.00 -6.57
CA THR A 248 -38.81 -12.34 -5.16
C THR A 248 -40.24 -12.84 -4.93
N PRO A 249 -40.46 -14.06 -4.39
CA PRO A 249 -39.49 -15.01 -3.81
C PRO A 249 -39.02 -16.09 -4.82
N ASN A 250 -38.31 -15.70 -5.87
CA ASN A 250 -37.70 -16.54 -6.89
C ASN A 250 -38.70 -17.32 -7.76
N ASN A 251 -39.88 -16.74 -8.02
CA ASN A 251 -40.94 -17.40 -8.80
C ASN A 251 -40.52 -17.64 -10.26
N ALA A 252 -39.79 -16.70 -10.86
CA ALA A 252 -39.33 -16.83 -12.24
C ALA A 252 -38.23 -17.88 -12.32
N LEU A 253 -37.22 -17.80 -11.46
CA LEU A 253 -36.18 -18.82 -11.34
C LEU A 253 -36.77 -20.22 -11.15
N ASN A 254 -37.70 -20.39 -10.21
CA ASN A 254 -38.36 -21.68 -9.96
C ASN A 254 -39.09 -22.22 -11.20
N TRP A 255 -39.73 -21.35 -11.99
CA TRP A 255 -40.38 -21.74 -13.23
C TRP A 255 -39.37 -22.20 -14.29
N TYR A 256 -38.29 -21.46 -14.51
CA TYR A 256 -37.24 -21.81 -15.47
C TYR A 256 -36.51 -23.10 -15.07
N MET A 257 -36.19 -23.27 -13.79
CA MET A 257 -35.60 -24.50 -13.27
C MET A 257 -36.52 -25.71 -13.56
N GLY A 258 -37.82 -25.60 -13.28
CA GLY A 258 -38.77 -26.69 -13.56
C GLY A 258 -38.95 -26.99 -15.06
N LEU A 259 -38.82 -25.98 -15.91
CA LEU A 259 -38.88 -26.16 -17.37
C LEU A 259 -37.63 -26.88 -17.87
N ILE A 260 -36.44 -26.49 -17.42
CA ILE A 260 -35.16 -27.12 -17.79
C ILE A 260 -35.09 -28.57 -17.30
N ASP A 261 -35.48 -28.82 -16.05
CA ASP A 261 -35.58 -30.17 -15.46
C ASP A 261 -36.53 -31.09 -16.26
N SER A 262 -37.53 -30.53 -16.95
CA SER A 262 -38.45 -31.28 -17.81
C SER A 262 -37.92 -31.56 -19.23
N LEU A 263 -36.99 -30.73 -19.72
CA LEU A 263 -36.44 -30.81 -21.07
C LEU A 263 -35.22 -31.73 -21.15
N GLU A 264 -34.42 -31.74 -20.10
CA GLU A 264 -33.18 -32.49 -20.02
C GLU A 264 -33.14 -33.25 -18.68
N ASN A 265 -32.74 -34.52 -18.69
CA ASN A 265 -32.32 -35.27 -17.49
C ASN A 265 -30.98 -34.70 -16.95
N SER A 266 -30.78 -33.39 -17.03
CA SER A 266 -29.50 -32.73 -16.83
C SER A 266 -29.47 -32.06 -15.47
N GLU A 267 -28.47 -32.45 -14.70
CA GLU A 267 -27.86 -31.61 -13.69
C GLU A 267 -27.60 -30.20 -14.27
N PHE A 268 -28.04 -29.16 -13.57
CA PHE A 268 -27.76 -27.76 -13.91
C PHE A 268 -27.42 -26.97 -12.65
N SER A 269 -26.67 -25.88 -12.82
CA SER A 269 -26.44 -24.88 -11.80
C SER A 269 -27.30 -23.66 -12.02
N PHE A 270 -27.56 -22.91 -10.96
CA PHE A 270 -28.07 -21.56 -11.07
C PHE A 270 -27.17 -20.59 -10.31
N TRP A 271 -27.12 -19.35 -10.79
CA TRP A 271 -26.46 -18.25 -10.13
C TRP A 271 -27.41 -17.06 -10.07
N GLU A 272 -27.70 -16.62 -8.85
CA GLU A 272 -28.56 -15.49 -8.56
C GLU A 272 -27.69 -14.25 -8.36
N ILE A 273 -27.86 -13.27 -9.25
CA ILE A 273 -27.06 -12.04 -9.28
C ILE A 273 -27.55 -11.00 -8.26
N GLY A 274 -28.81 -11.11 -7.81
CA GLY A 274 -29.45 -10.12 -6.95
C GLY A 274 -29.79 -8.83 -7.71
N GLU A 275 -29.81 -7.68 -7.02
CA GLU A 275 -30.18 -6.41 -7.67
C GLU A 275 -29.09 -5.84 -8.57
N LYS A 276 -27.81 -6.04 -8.21
CA LYS A 276 -26.66 -5.47 -8.92
C LYS A 276 -25.45 -6.39 -8.84
N LEU A 277 -24.69 -6.43 -9.94
CA LEU A 277 -23.38 -7.05 -9.95
C LEU A 277 -22.36 -6.18 -9.18
N PRO A 278 -21.45 -6.80 -8.40
CA PRO A 278 -20.20 -6.17 -8.04
C PRO A 278 -19.48 -5.75 -9.32
N PHE A 279 -18.98 -4.51 -9.35
CA PHE A 279 -18.22 -4.00 -10.48
C PHE A 279 -17.11 -3.08 -10.01
N SER A 280 -15.99 -3.11 -10.72
CA SER A 280 -14.98 -2.07 -10.66
C SER A 280 -14.89 -1.30 -11.98
N GLU A 281 -14.54 -0.01 -11.95
CA GLU A 281 -14.30 0.77 -13.17
C GLU A 281 -13.17 0.18 -14.06
N THR A 282 -12.29 -0.64 -13.48
CA THR A 282 -11.29 -1.43 -14.21
C THR A 282 -11.88 -2.60 -15.00
N ASP A 283 -13.04 -3.15 -14.60
CA ASP A 283 -13.71 -4.23 -15.34
C ASP A 283 -14.30 -3.76 -16.67
N VAL A 284 -14.61 -2.46 -16.78
CA VAL A 284 -15.23 -1.84 -17.98
C VAL A 284 -14.19 -1.34 -18.98
N THR A 285 -12.95 -1.10 -18.55
CA THR A 285 -11.87 -0.52 -19.37
C THR A 285 -10.82 -1.53 -19.83
N SER A 286 -10.96 -2.79 -19.40
CA SER A 286 -10.15 -3.92 -19.86
C SER A 286 -10.63 -4.40 -21.25
N THR A 287 -10.27 -3.68 -22.31
CA THR A 287 -10.41 -4.15 -23.72
C THR A 287 -9.10 -4.64 -24.30
#